data_AF-A0A7W0WM85-F1
#
_entry.id   AF-A0A7W0WM85-F1
#
_cell.length_a   1.000
_cell.length_b   1.000
_cell.length_c   1.000
_cell.angle_alpha   90.00
_cell.angle_beta   90.00
_cell.angle_gamma   90.00
#
_symmetry.space_group_name_H-M   'P 1'
#
loop_
_entity.id
_entity.type
_entity.pdbx_description
1 polymer ?
#
loop_
_entity_poly.entity_id
_entity_poly.type
_entity_poly.pdbx_seq_one_letter_code
_entity_poly.pdbx_strand_id
1 'polypeptide(L)'
;MTPDTPPLGRVVATELKPSTPHQFHFWTARGAPIGIGAIVRVEEDGRVVFGVVTDAFAYSDLVTPMHAVIGADGDPVAAGLEPSQRP
;
A
#
# COMPACT_ATOMS: atom_id res chain seq x y z
N MET A 1 -17.47 -16.78 14.61
CA MET A 1 -17.56 -16.86 13.14
C MET A 1 -16.82 -15.66 12.60
N THR A 2 -15.51 -15.78 12.39
CA THR A 2 -14.74 -14.73 11.70
C THR A 2 -15.26 -14.70 10.26
N PRO A 3 -15.71 -13.56 9.71
CA PRO A 3 -16.04 -13.52 8.30
C PRO A 3 -14.81 -13.94 7.51
N ASP A 4 -14.99 -14.85 6.56
CA ASP A 4 -13.97 -15.34 5.63
C ASP A 4 -13.57 -14.22 4.66
N THR A 5 -13.06 -13.13 5.22
CA THR A 5 -12.61 -11.96 4.47
C THR A 5 -11.27 -12.33 3.90
N PRO A 6 -11.09 -12.26 2.57
CA PRO A 6 -9.81 -12.57 1.97
C PRO A 6 -8.71 -11.67 2.58
N PRO A 7 -7.50 -12.22 2.78
CA PRO A 7 -6.42 -11.46 3.39
C PRO A 7 -6.11 -10.22 2.56
N LEU A 8 -6.09 -9.06 3.22
CA LEU A 8 -5.79 -7.76 2.59
C LEU A 8 -4.37 -7.76 1.98
N GLY A 9 -3.44 -8.48 2.58
CA GLY A 9 -2.04 -8.42 2.23
C GLY A 9 -1.17 -9.29 3.12
N ARG A 10 0.15 -9.11 3.00
CA ARG A 10 1.15 -9.86 3.76
C ARG A 10 2.13 -8.91 4.44
N VAL A 11 2.41 -9.17 5.72
CA VAL A 11 3.48 -8.47 6.45
C VAL A 11 4.84 -8.82 5.84
N VAL A 12 5.65 -7.79 5.63
CA VAL A 12 7.00 -7.90 5.06
C VAL A 12 7.99 -7.15 5.94
N ALA A 13 9.17 -7.73 6.09
CA ALA A 13 10.31 -7.10 6.75
C ALA A 13 11.51 -7.15 5.81
N THR A 14 12.24 -6.05 5.74
CA THR A 14 13.53 -5.96 5.03
C THR A 14 14.58 -5.37 5.95
N GLU A 15 15.84 -5.39 5.53
CA GLU A 15 16.93 -4.75 6.30
C GLU A 15 16.68 -3.25 6.52
N LEU A 16 16.14 -2.55 5.50
CA LEU A 16 15.84 -1.12 5.60
C LEU A 16 14.54 -0.84 6.37
N LYS A 17 13.57 -1.76 6.33
CA LYS A 17 12.26 -1.64 6.97
C LYS A 17 11.96 -2.90 7.78
N PRO A 18 12.57 -3.06 8.97
CA PRO A 18 12.35 -4.23 9.81
C PRO A 18 10.93 -4.22 10.41
N SER A 19 10.43 -5.41 10.75
CA SER A 19 9.25 -5.55 11.60
C SER A 19 9.66 -5.58 13.06
N THR A 20 9.01 -4.76 13.88
CA THR A 20 9.20 -4.64 15.31
C THR A 20 7.84 -4.81 16.01
N PRO A 21 7.80 -5.01 17.34
CA PRO A 21 6.52 -5.09 18.07
C PRO A 21 5.63 -3.84 17.93
N HIS A 22 6.20 -2.69 17.57
CA HIS A 22 5.49 -1.40 17.48
C HIS A 22 5.22 -0.93 16.06
N GLN A 23 5.97 -1.46 15.08
CA GLN A 23 5.87 -1.04 13.69
C GLN A 23 6.17 -2.23 12.79
N PHE A 24 5.29 -2.44 11.81
CA PHE A 24 5.46 -3.43 10.76
C PHE A 24 5.02 -2.82 9.43
N HIS A 25 5.47 -3.43 8.34
CA HIS A 25 5.08 -3.03 7.00
C HIS A 25 4.34 -4.20 6.35
N PHE A 26 3.39 -3.92 5.49
CA PHE A 26 2.71 -4.95 4.71
C PHE A 26 2.58 -4.50 3.25
N TRP A 27 2.56 -5.48 2.35
CA TRP A 27 2.22 -5.27 0.96
C TRP A 27 0.77 -5.65 0.75
N THR A 28 0.08 -4.86 -0.07
CA THR A 28 -1.32 -5.07 -0.45
C THR A 28 -1.50 -4.75 -1.95
N ALA A 29 -2.61 -5.19 -2.53
CA ALA A 29 -2.94 -4.91 -3.91
C ALA A 29 -3.24 -3.41 -4.11
N ARG A 30 -2.94 -2.86 -5.29
CA ARG A 30 -3.12 -1.43 -5.60
C ARG A 30 -4.58 -0.95 -5.43
N GLY A 31 -5.55 -1.82 -5.72
CA GLY A 31 -6.98 -1.54 -5.57
C GLY A 31 -7.58 -1.97 -4.21
N ALA A 32 -6.74 -2.37 -3.25
CA ALA A 32 -7.24 -2.78 -1.95
C ALA A 32 -7.91 -1.60 -1.22
N PRO A 33 -9.10 -1.79 -0.62
CA PRO A 33 -9.85 -0.72 0.03
C PRO A 33 -9.27 -0.39 1.42
N ILE A 34 -8.03 0.11 1.46
CA ILE A 34 -7.29 0.46 2.66
C ILE A 34 -6.66 1.84 2.52
N GLY A 35 -6.69 2.63 3.59
CA GLY A 35 -6.09 3.96 3.66
C GLY A 35 -5.55 4.27 5.04
N ILE A 36 -4.92 5.44 5.17
CA ILE A 36 -4.41 5.95 6.46
C ILE A 36 -5.57 6.08 7.45
N GLY A 37 -5.33 5.68 8.71
CA GLY A 37 -6.31 5.66 9.79
C GLY A 37 -7.13 4.37 9.88
N ALA A 38 -7.05 3.48 8.88
CA ALA A 38 -7.70 2.18 8.95
C ALA A 38 -7.07 1.28 10.02
N ILE A 39 -7.90 0.49 10.70
CA ILE A 39 -7.45 -0.54 11.65
C ILE A 39 -7.25 -1.85 10.89
N VAL A 40 -6.05 -2.40 10.99
CA VAL A 40 -5.72 -3.72 10.43
C VAL A 40 -5.59 -4.75 11.53
N ARG A 41 -6.01 -5.98 11.22
CA ARG A 41 -5.81 -7.16 12.07
C ARG A 41 -4.76 -8.05 11.41
N VAL A 42 -3.68 -8.32 12.13
CA VAL A 42 -2.58 -9.19 11.71
C VAL A 42 -2.62 -10.45 12.55
N GLU A 43 -2.51 -11.60 11.89
CA GLU A 43 -2.46 -12.91 12.53
C GLU A 43 -1.19 -13.65 12.13
N GLU A 44 -0.49 -14.20 13.11
CA GLU A 44 0.66 -15.08 12.90
C GLU A 44 0.78 -16.03 14.10
N ASP A 45 0.87 -17.34 13.85
CA ASP A 45 1.07 -18.38 14.88
C ASP A 45 0.16 -18.23 16.13
N GLY A 46 -1.12 -17.93 15.91
CA GLY A 46 -2.12 -17.75 16.97
C GLY A 46 -2.03 -16.43 17.73
N ARG A 47 -1.10 -15.54 17.36
CA ARG A 47 -1.02 -14.17 17.87
C ARG A 47 -1.85 -13.25 16.99
N VAL A 48 -2.61 -12.37 17.63
CA VAL A 48 -3.40 -11.35 16.96
C VAL A 48 -2.87 -9.99 17.39
N VAL A 49 -2.50 -9.16 16.42
CA VAL A 49 -2.06 -7.78 16.64
C VAL A 49 -2.97 -6.85 15.84
N PHE A 50 -3.35 -5.74 16.44
CA PHE A 50 -4.07 -4.66 15.76
C PHE A 50 -3.11 -3.49 15.53
N GLY A 51 -3.13 -2.96 14.31
CA GLY A 51 -2.35 -1.80 13.93
C GLY A 51 -3.23 -0.72 13.31
N VAL A 52 -2.74 0.52 13.33
CA VAL A 52 -3.33 1.63 12.57
C VAL A 52 -2.40 1.94 11.41
N VAL A 53 -2.96 2.08 10.22
CA VAL A 53 -2.19 2.50 9.04
C VAL A 53 -1.80 3.97 9.22
N THR A 54 -0.50 4.26 9.35
CA THR A 54 0.02 5.62 9.47
C THR A 54 0.50 6.19 8.14
N ASP A 55 1.06 5.33 7.28
CA ASP A 55 1.68 5.71 6.01
C ASP A 55 1.31 4.72 4.90
N ALA A 56 1.30 5.21 3.65
CA ALA A 56 1.10 4.38 2.46
C ALA A 56 2.04 4.84 1.33
N PHE A 57 2.75 3.89 0.72
CA PHE A 57 3.68 4.15 -0.38
C PHE A 57 3.21 3.42 -1.63
N ALA A 58 3.08 4.16 -2.74
CA ALA A 58 2.93 3.61 -4.07
C ALA A 58 4.08 4.15 -4.93
N TYR A 59 4.89 3.25 -5.48
CA TYR A 59 6.00 3.62 -6.33
C TYR A 59 5.55 3.62 -7.80
N SER A 60 5.83 4.71 -8.51
CA SER A 60 5.69 4.81 -9.95
C SER A 60 7.04 4.49 -10.61
N ASP A 61 7.00 3.94 -11.81
CA ASP A 61 8.14 3.71 -12.69
C ASP A 61 8.66 5.00 -13.36
N LEU A 62 7.98 6.13 -13.17
CA LEU A 62 8.38 7.42 -13.71
C LEU A 62 9.54 8.04 -12.92
N VAL A 63 10.53 8.56 -13.65
CA VAL A 63 11.75 9.15 -13.08
C VAL A 63 11.48 10.42 -12.27
N THR A 64 10.47 11.20 -12.65
CA THR A 64 9.99 12.36 -11.88
C THR A 64 8.49 12.58 -12.10
N PRO A 65 7.76 13.22 -11.15
CA PRO A 65 6.36 13.59 -11.36
C PRO A 65 6.12 14.47 -12.58
N MET A 66 7.13 15.27 -13.00
CA MET A 66 7.05 16.11 -14.19
C MET A 66 6.93 15.30 -15.49
N HIS A 67 7.48 14.08 -15.54
CA HIS A 67 7.31 13.22 -16.70
C HIS A 67 5.87 12.70 -16.84
N ALA A 68 5.15 12.52 -15.73
CA ALA A 68 3.72 12.20 -15.75
C ALA A 68 2.90 13.37 -16.32
N VAL A 69 3.20 14.59 -15.88
CA VAL A 69 2.52 15.81 -16.34
C VAL A 69 2.80 16.08 -17.82
N ILE A 70 4.03 15.87 -18.30
CA ILE A 70 4.38 16.01 -19.72
C ILE A 70 3.68 14.95 -20.58
N GLY A 71 3.58 13.70 -20.09
CA GLY A 71 2.85 12.62 -20.76
C GLY A 71 1.33 12.85 -20.82
N ALA A 72 0.80 13.64 -19.90
CA ALA A 72 -0.61 14.02 -19.82
C ALA A 72 -0.91 15.41 -20.44
N ASP A 73 -0.13 15.84 -21.45
CA ASP A 73 -0.28 17.12 -22.16
C ASP A 73 -0.32 18.36 -21.23
N GLY A 74 0.32 18.28 -20.07
CA GLY A 74 0.39 19.37 -19.09
C GLY A 74 -0.75 19.40 -18.08
N ASP A 75 -1.69 18.45 -18.10
CA ASP A 75 -2.76 18.35 -17.10
C ASP A 75 -2.32 17.46 -15.90
N PRO A 76 -2.10 18.04 -14.71
CA PRO A 76 -1.68 17.30 -13.53
C PRO A 76 -2.78 16.39 -12.96
N VAL A 77 -4.05 16.60 -13.32
CA VAL A 77 -5.16 15.71 -12.93
C VAL A 77 -5.16 14.45 -13.81
N ALA A 78 -4.89 14.60 -15.10
CA ALA A 78 -4.76 13.49 -16.04
C ALA A 78 -3.46 12.68 -15.84
N ALA A 79 -2.39 13.29 -15.31
CA ALA A 79 -1.14 12.63 -14.93
C ALA A 79 -1.29 11.52 -13.85
N GLY A 80 -2.46 11.40 -13.21
CA GLY A 80 -2.79 10.28 -12.33
C GLY A 80 -3.30 9.02 -13.04
N LEU A 81 -3.60 9.10 -14.35
CA LEU A 81 -4.23 8.04 -15.17
C LEU A 81 -3.23 7.28 -16.05
N GLU A 82 -1.97 7.20 -15.63
CA GLU A 82 -0.86 6.65 -16.41
C GLU A 82 -1.10 5.21 -16.92
N PRO A 83 -0.68 4.88 -18.17
CA PRO A 83 -0.85 3.56 -18.78
C PRO A 83 -0.20 2.39 -18.02
N SER A 84 0.73 2.67 -17.09
CA SER A 84 1.32 1.65 -16.21
C SER A 84 0.34 1.13 -15.15
N GLN A 85 -0.86 1.70 -15.06
CA GLN A 85 -2.03 1.06 -14.46
C GLN A 85 -2.56 -0.06 -15.37
N ARG A 86 -1.79 -1.13 -15.57
CA ARG A 86 -2.35 -2.36 -16.15
C ARG A 86 -3.22 -3.07 -15.10
N PRO A 87 -4.37 -3.65 -15.51
CA PRO A 87 -5.33 -4.31 -14.62
C PRO A 87 -4.72 -5.49 -13.86
#